data_AF-A0A9E5KNA4-F1
#
_entry.id   AF-A0A9E5KNA4-F1
#
_cell.length_a   1.000
_cell.length_b   1.000
_cell.length_c   1.000
_cell.angle_alpha   90.00
_cell.angle_beta   90.00
_cell.angle_gamma   90.00
#
_symmetry.space_group_name_H-M   'P 1'
#
loop_
_entity.id
_entity.type
_entity.pdbx_description
1 polymer ?
#
loop_
_entity_poly.entity_id
_entity_poly.type
_entity_poly.pdbx_seq_one_letter_code
_entity_poly.pdbx_strand_id
1 'polypeptide(L)'
;KRLEYAPKDRKEGEPERLESIDAARGFLLAFRRDATVITRPQVRFPGRLLAEMPPGPLRDSIRHALELQRRFPLDTANGIRGRLRKEGFHLYKKGSKGITYACGVRRKCRDPKSTFSDSMQKILDCLDKTSGQQSKDVVAQVAGEGADDAAKSKVLADLNFLITEGYIAKLHDGRLFAQPILSSQAKAKEEAENEDSSEETK
;
A
#
# COMPACT_ATOMS: atom_id res chain seq x y z
N LYS A 1 29.15 25.64 26.38
CA LYS A 1 30.31 24.99 25.74
C LYS A 1 30.46 25.57 24.34
N ARG A 2 31.57 26.25 24.04
CA ARG A 2 31.88 26.78 22.70
C ARG A 2 32.24 25.59 21.81
N LEU A 3 31.59 25.45 20.65
CA LEU A 3 31.89 24.39 19.69
C LEU A 3 33.03 24.87 18.79
N GLU A 4 34.22 24.30 18.97
CA GLU A 4 35.39 24.55 18.13
C GLU A 4 35.54 23.43 17.09
N TYR A 5 35.87 23.80 15.85
CA TYR A 5 36.07 22.89 14.73
C TYR A 5 37.50 22.99 14.21
N ALA A 6 38.09 21.88 13.77
CA ALA A 6 39.42 21.84 13.17
C ALA A 6 39.41 21.02 11.86
N PRO A 7 40.09 21.45 10.79
CA PRO A 7 40.24 20.67 9.57
C PRO A 7 41.03 19.39 9.83
N LYS A 8 40.57 18.23 9.33
CA LYS A 8 41.30 16.96 9.49
C LYS A 8 42.58 16.90 8.66
N ASP A 9 42.54 17.40 7.42
CA ASP A 9 43.66 17.38 6.46
C ASP A 9 44.07 18.82 6.12
N ARG A 10 44.69 19.50 7.10
CA ARG A 10 45.12 20.89 6.99
C ARG A 10 46.22 21.04 5.95
N LYS A 11 46.05 21.97 5.01
CA LYS A 11 47.08 22.40 4.06
C LYS A 11 47.72 23.73 4.51
N GLU A 12 48.89 24.03 3.94
CA GLU A 12 49.60 25.29 4.19
C GLU A 12 48.71 26.49 3.81
N GLY A 13 48.55 27.45 4.72
CA GLY A 13 47.65 28.61 4.56
C GLY A 13 46.23 28.44 5.12
N GLU A 14 45.88 27.27 5.69
CA GLU A 14 44.55 27.03 6.26
C GLU A 14 44.48 27.29 7.78
N PRO A 15 43.34 27.80 8.28
CA PRO A 15 43.14 28.07 9.70
C PRO A 15 43.21 26.80 10.54
N GLU A 16 43.92 26.87 11.66
CA GLU A 16 44.08 25.75 12.59
C GLU A 16 42.81 25.46 13.38
N ARG A 17 42.03 26.51 13.69
CA ARG A 17 40.80 26.44 14.48
C ARG A 17 39.72 27.34 13.88
N LEU A 18 38.49 26.85 13.94
CA LEU A 18 37.29 27.53 13.48
C LEU A 18 36.33 27.64 14.68
N GLU A 19 36.04 28.86 15.08
CA GLU A 19 35.39 29.16 16.37
C GLU A 19 33.86 29.00 16.35
N SER A 20 33.27 28.72 15.18
CA SER A 20 31.83 28.54 15.00
C SER A 20 31.49 27.64 13.81
N ILE A 21 30.26 27.15 13.76
CA ILE A 21 29.75 26.39 12.61
C ILE A 21 29.70 27.22 11.33
N ASP A 22 29.44 28.53 11.45
CA ASP A 22 29.41 29.44 10.31
C ASP A 22 30.81 29.70 9.77
N ALA A 23 31.82 29.82 10.66
CA ALA A 23 33.23 29.89 10.26
C ALA A 23 33.66 28.60 9.53
N ALA A 24 33.23 27.44 10.04
CA ALA A 24 33.50 26.16 9.37
C ALA A 24 32.82 26.04 8.01
N ARG A 25 31.56 26.49 7.86
CA ARG A 25 30.87 26.57 6.57
C ARG A 25 31.60 27.49 5.59
N GLY A 26 32.01 28.68 6.06
CA GLY A 26 32.77 29.64 5.26
C GLY A 26 34.09 29.05 4.76
N PHE A 27 34.85 28.39 5.64
CA PHE A 27 36.09 27.69 5.29
C PHE A 27 35.86 26.61 4.22
N LEU A 28 34.85 25.77 4.40
CA LEU A 28 34.54 24.71 3.45
C LEU A 28 34.16 25.26 2.08
N LEU A 29 33.37 26.33 2.03
CA LEU A 29 32.98 26.98 0.78
C LEU A 29 34.15 27.71 0.08
N ALA A 30 35.14 28.21 0.83
CA ALA A 30 36.29 28.92 0.29
C ALA A 30 37.42 27.99 -0.17
N PHE A 31 37.78 26.98 0.63
CA PHE A 31 38.97 26.15 0.43
C PHE A 31 38.68 24.71 -0.02
N ARG A 32 37.42 24.25 0.11
CA ARG A 32 37.01 22.86 -0.16
C ARG A 32 35.66 22.79 -0.89
N ARG A 33 35.37 23.79 -1.74
CA ARG A 33 34.09 23.89 -2.46
C ARG A 33 33.79 22.64 -3.27
N ASP A 34 34.75 22.16 -4.04
CA ASP A 34 34.56 21.01 -4.94
C ASP A 34 34.33 19.69 -4.19
N ALA A 35 34.85 19.60 -2.96
CA ALA A 35 34.62 18.45 -2.08
C ALA A 35 33.26 18.51 -1.36
N THR A 36 32.69 19.71 -1.18
CA THR A 36 31.46 19.92 -0.41
C THR A 36 30.22 20.14 -1.27
N VAL A 37 30.37 20.78 -2.41
CA VAL A 37 29.30 21.04 -3.37
C VAL A 37 29.48 20.11 -4.56
N ILE A 38 28.75 19.01 -4.55
CA ILE A 38 28.84 17.98 -5.58
C ILE A 38 27.62 18.11 -6.49
N THR A 39 27.85 18.29 -7.79
CA THR A 39 26.78 18.22 -8.79
C THR A 39 26.40 16.76 -9.03
N ARG A 40 25.10 16.45 -8.92
CA ARG A 40 24.56 15.14 -9.22
C ARG A 40 23.34 15.29 -10.14
N PRO A 41 23.11 14.33 -11.06
CA PRO A 41 21.93 14.36 -11.93
C PRO A 41 20.62 14.18 -11.14
N GLN A 42 20.67 13.51 -9.98
CA GLN A 42 19.52 13.32 -9.10
C GLN A 42 19.95 13.48 -7.64
N VAL A 43 19.12 14.16 -6.85
CA VAL A 43 19.28 14.31 -5.40
C VAL A 43 18.01 13.81 -4.70
N ARG A 44 18.17 13.08 -3.59
CA ARG A 44 17.08 12.68 -2.69
C ARG A 44 17.27 13.39 -1.37
N PHE A 45 16.21 13.97 -0.81
CA PHE A 45 16.23 14.57 0.51
C PHE A 45 14.91 14.28 1.25
N PRO A 46 14.91 14.31 2.59
CA PRO A 46 13.70 14.10 3.37
C PRO A 46 12.65 15.19 3.12
N GLY A 47 11.42 14.80 2.76
CA GLY A 47 10.33 15.74 2.48
C GLY A 47 9.98 16.66 3.65
N ARG A 48 10.26 16.26 4.90
CA ARG A 48 10.09 17.10 6.10
C ARG A 48 10.85 18.43 6.02
N LEU A 49 11.98 18.47 5.30
CA LEU A 49 12.79 19.68 5.14
C LEU A 49 12.11 20.71 4.22
N LEU A 50 11.06 20.34 3.49
CA LEU A 50 10.34 21.27 2.60
C LEU A 50 9.69 22.43 3.37
N ALA A 51 9.33 22.22 4.64
CA ALA A 51 8.73 23.24 5.50
C ALA A 51 9.74 24.36 5.85
N GLU A 52 10.99 23.97 6.12
CA GLU A 52 12.08 24.88 6.50
C GLU A 52 12.86 25.40 5.29
N MET A 53 12.57 24.89 4.09
CA MET A 53 13.30 25.26 2.88
C MET A 53 13.12 26.76 2.56
N PRO A 54 14.22 27.48 2.30
CA PRO A 54 14.15 28.90 1.96
C PRO A 54 13.32 29.12 0.68
N PRO A 55 12.65 30.28 0.53
CA PRO A 55 11.97 30.63 -0.71
C PRO A 55 12.95 30.63 -1.89
N GLY A 56 12.53 30.03 -3.00
CA GLY A 56 13.31 29.98 -4.22
C GLY A 56 12.80 28.92 -5.21
N PRO A 57 13.37 28.89 -6.42
CA PRO A 57 12.87 28.08 -7.54
C PRO A 57 12.76 26.58 -7.23
N LEU A 58 13.72 26.04 -6.49
CA LEU A 58 13.70 24.64 -6.06
C LEU A 58 12.47 24.34 -5.20
N ARG A 59 12.20 25.16 -4.18
CA ARG A 59 11.07 24.98 -3.27
C ARG A 59 9.75 25.06 -4.02
N ASP A 60 9.62 26.04 -4.90
CA ASP A 60 8.40 26.26 -5.67
C ASP A 60 8.16 25.11 -6.66
N SER A 61 9.22 24.58 -7.29
CA SER A 61 9.12 23.40 -8.15
C SER A 61 8.63 22.16 -7.39
N ILE A 62 9.16 21.92 -6.19
CA ILE A 62 8.74 20.79 -5.34
C ILE A 62 7.30 20.97 -4.89
N ARG A 63 6.90 22.19 -4.49
CA ARG A 63 5.52 22.49 -4.09
C ARG A 63 4.54 22.30 -5.24
N HIS A 64 4.90 22.74 -6.44
CA HIS A 64 4.09 22.51 -7.63
C HIS A 64 3.90 21.01 -7.91
N ALA A 65 4.99 20.21 -7.85
CA ALA A 65 4.89 18.76 -8.01
C ALA A 65 4.00 18.11 -6.92
N LEU A 66 4.11 18.58 -5.67
CA LEU A 66 3.25 18.12 -4.58
C LEU A 66 1.77 18.48 -4.82
N GLU A 67 1.49 19.68 -5.33
CA GLU A 67 0.14 20.13 -5.63
C GLU A 67 -0.50 19.32 -6.78
N LEU A 68 0.28 18.99 -7.82
CA LEU A 68 -0.16 18.09 -8.89
C LEU A 68 -0.55 16.72 -8.32
N GLN A 69 0.27 16.15 -7.44
CA GLN A 69 -0.06 14.87 -6.78
C GLN A 69 -1.26 14.98 -5.84
N ARG A 70 -1.48 16.12 -5.18
CA ARG A 70 -2.70 16.33 -4.35
C ARG A 70 -3.97 16.35 -5.19
N ARG A 71 -3.89 16.89 -6.41
CA ARG A 71 -5.02 16.91 -7.36
C ARG A 71 -5.27 15.53 -7.97
N PHE A 72 -4.22 14.86 -8.42
CA PHE A 72 -4.30 13.51 -8.98
C PHE A 72 -3.09 12.65 -8.56
N PRO A 73 -3.22 11.84 -7.49
CA PRO A 73 -2.09 11.17 -6.83
C PRO A 73 -1.62 9.91 -7.56
N LEU A 74 -1.41 9.96 -8.87
CA LEU A 74 -1.09 8.77 -9.66
C LEU A 74 0.28 8.17 -9.29
N ASP A 75 1.32 8.99 -9.24
CA ASP A 75 2.68 8.52 -8.92
C ASP A 75 2.77 8.04 -7.48
N THR A 76 2.10 8.77 -6.58
CA THR A 76 1.97 8.38 -5.18
C THR A 76 1.26 7.03 -5.06
N ALA A 77 0.14 6.82 -5.75
CA ALA A 77 -0.59 5.56 -5.75
C ALA A 77 0.24 4.40 -6.35
N ASN A 78 0.98 4.65 -7.42
CA ASN A 78 1.87 3.66 -8.04
C ASN A 78 3.04 3.29 -7.10
N GLY A 79 3.62 4.27 -6.41
CA GLY A 79 4.67 4.04 -5.41
C GLY A 79 4.18 3.23 -4.20
N ILE A 80 2.99 3.56 -3.68
CA ILE A 80 2.36 2.82 -2.57
C ILE A 80 2.01 1.39 -3.01
N ARG A 81 1.45 1.22 -4.22
CA ARG A 81 1.11 -0.08 -4.80
C ARG A 81 2.30 -1.05 -4.79
N GLY A 82 3.48 -0.59 -5.22
CA GLY A 82 4.68 -1.42 -5.23
C GLY A 82 5.12 -1.85 -3.82
N ARG A 83 5.02 -0.95 -2.84
CA ARG A 83 5.34 -1.29 -1.44
C ARG A 83 4.33 -2.24 -0.82
N LEU A 84 3.04 -2.01 -1.02
CA LEU A 84 1.98 -2.90 -0.51
C LEU A 84 2.18 -4.34 -0.97
N ARG A 85 2.53 -4.57 -2.24
CA ARG A 85 2.84 -5.91 -2.75
C ARG A 85 4.05 -6.54 -2.06
N LYS A 86 5.11 -5.74 -1.80
CA LYS A 86 6.31 -6.22 -1.08
C LYS A 86 6.01 -6.61 0.36
N GLU A 87 5.08 -5.91 1.00
CA GLU A 87 4.58 -6.22 2.35
C GLU A 87 3.51 -7.34 2.36
N GLY A 88 3.30 -8.04 1.23
CA GLY A 88 2.36 -9.16 1.13
C GLY A 88 0.89 -8.77 0.95
N PHE A 89 0.57 -7.49 0.73
CA PHE A 89 -0.80 -7.09 0.43
C PHE A 89 -1.16 -7.37 -1.03
N HIS A 90 -2.37 -7.87 -1.22
CA HIS A 90 -3.00 -8.10 -2.51
C HIS A 90 -3.89 -6.91 -2.89
N LEU A 91 -3.78 -6.49 -4.14
CA LEU A 91 -4.54 -5.39 -4.71
C LEU A 91 -5.57 -5.96 -5.67
N TYR A 92 -6.83 -5.51 -5.55
CA TYR A 92 -7.91 -5.96 -6.41
C TYR A 92 -8.83 -4.79 -6.77
N LYS A 93 -9.48 -4.88 -7.92
CA LYS A 93 -10.49 -3.91 -8.35
C LYS A 93 -11.86 -4.43 -7.99
N LYS A 94 -12.74 -3.53 -7.54
CA LYS A 94 -14.14 -3.85 -7.26
C LYS A 94 -15.05 -2.99 -8.13
N GLY A 95 -15.96 -3.64 -8.85
CA GLY A 95 -16.96 -3.00 -9.70
C GLY A 95 -16.36 -2.24 -10.88
N SER A 96 -17.21 -1.51 -11.60
CA SER A 96 -16.84 -0.77 -12.82
C SER A 96 -16.10 0.55 -12.55
N LYS A 97 -16.13 1.07 -11.32
CA LYS A 97 -15.58 2.39 -10.96
C LYS A 97 -14.05 2.45 -10.88
N GLY A 98 -13.34 1.35 -11.16
CA GLY A 98 -11.87 1.33 -11.22
C GLY A 98 -11.13 1.55 -9.89
N ILE A 99 -11.85 1.62 -8.76
CA ILE A 99 -11.24 1.78 -7.43
C ILE A 99 -10.46 0.50 -7.10
N THR A 100 -9.19 0.70 -6.73
CA THR A 100 -8.29 -0.38 -6.32
C THR A 100 -8.27 -0.47 -4.80
N TYR A 101 -8.61 -1.64 -4.27
CA TYR A 101 -8.61 -1.97 -2.85
C TYR A 101 -7.35 -2.77 -2.52
N ALA A 102 -6.89 -2.68 -1.27
CA ALA A 102 -5.78 -3.45 -0.72
C ALA A 102 -6.27 -4.37 0.39
N CYS A 103 -5.73 -5.58 0.48
CA CYS A 103 -6.08 -6.56 1.50
C CYS A 103 -4.92 -7.52 1.78
N GLY A 104 -4.83 -8.07 2.99
CA GLY A 104 -3.77 -9.03 3.36
C GLY A 104 -4.00 -10.46 2.87
N VAL A 105 -5.18 -10.74 2.29
CA VAL A 105 -5.57 -12.07 1.81
C VAL A 105 -5.87 -12.00 0.33
N ARG A 106 -5.28 -12.89 -0.47
CA ARG A 106 -5.51 -12.98 -1.92
C ARG A 106 -6.98 -13.29 -2.20
N ARG A 107 -7.63 -12.47 -3.02
CA ARG A 107 -9.02 -12.71 -3.41
C ARG A 107 -9.09 -13.89 -4.37
N LYS A 108 -10.01 -14.82 -4.11
CA LYS A 108 -10.28 -15.97 -4.96
C LYS A 108 -11.68 -15.84 -5.53
N CYS A 109 -11.78 -15.72 -6.84
CA CYS A 109 -13.07 -15.87 -7.51
C CYS A 109 -13.56 -17.32 -7.32
N ARG A 110 -14.87 -17.51 -7.21
CA ARG A 110 -15.44 -18.84 -6.96
C ARG A 110 -15.45 -19.64 -8.26
N ASP A 111 -14.99 -20.89 -8.19
CA ASP A 111 -15.15 -21.81 -9.31
C ASP A 111 -16.56 -22.43 -9.27
N PRO A 112 -17.35 -22.39 -10.37
CA PRO A 112 -18.59 -23.16 -10.51
C PRO A 112 -18.51 -24.65 -10.10
N LYS A 113 -17.34 -25.27 -10.19
CA LYS A 113 -17.08 -26.68 -9.82
C LYS A 113 -16.70 -26.85 -8.35
N SER A 114 -16.36 -25.77 -7.65
CA SER A 114 -16.00 -25.85 -6.23
C SER A 114 -17.22 -26.18 -5.38
N THR A 115 -17.09 -27.20 -4.54
CA THR A 115 -18.11 -27.61 -3.59
C THR A 115 -17.74 -27.05 -2.21
N PHE A 116 -18.70 -26.39 -1.57
CA PHE A 116 -18.57 -25.97 -0.17
C PHE A 116 -19.61 -26.72 0.67
N SER A 117 -19.45 -26.67 1.99
CA SER A 117 -20.47 -27.18 2.90
C SER A 117 -21.79 -26.41 2.75
N ASP A 118 -22.91 -27.04 3.12
CA ASP A 118 -24.24 -26.42 3.01
C ASP A 118 -24.34 -25.08 3.76
N SER A 119 -23.64 -24.96 4.90
CA SER A 119 -23.56 -23.72 5.69
C SER A 119 -22.83 -22.63 4.93
N MET A 120 -21.66 -22.93 4.36
CA MET A 120 -20.87 -21.99 3.55
C MET A 120 -21.62 -21.53 2.29
N GLN A 121 -22.35 -22.43 1.63
CA GLN A 121 -23.16 -22.06 0.46
C GLN A 121 -24.31 -21.13 0.83
N LYS A 122 -24.99 -21.37 1.94
CA LYS A 122 -26.02 -20.42 2.42
C LYS A 122 -25.46 -19.03 2.70
N ILE A 123 -24.24 -18.93 3.24
CA ILE A 123 -23.55 -17.64 3.44
C ILE A 123 -23.29 -16.95 2.11
N LEU A 124 -22.76 -17.69 1.12
CA LEU A 124 -22.45 -17.14 -0.20
C LEU A 124 -23.70 -16.70 -0.96
N ASP A 125 -24.75 -17.52 -0.96
CA ASP A 125 -26.05 -17.21 -1.57
C ASP A 125 -26.72 -15.99 -0.92
N CYS A 126 -26.58 -15.84 0.40
CA CYS A 126 -27.06 -14.68 1.14
C CYS A 126 -26.39 -13.38 0.64
N LEU A 127 -25.06 -13.41 0.51
CA LEU A 127 -24.27 -12.27 0.05
C LEU A 127 -24.44 -11.95 -1.44
N ASP A 128 -24.74 -12.95 -2.26
CA ASP A 128 -25.04 -12.76 -3.69
C ASP A 128 -26.40 -12.08 -3.90
N LYS A 129 -27.39 -12.39 -3.04
CA LYS A 129 -28.70 -11.72 -3.06
C LYS A 129 -28.62 -10.30 -2.53
N THR A 130 -27.94 -10.10 -1.41
CA THR A 130 -27.82 -8.79 -0.74
C THR A 130 -26.37 -8.48 -0.44
N SER A 131 -25.70 -7.77 -1.34
CA SER A 131 -24.30 -7.41 -1.15
C SER A 131 -24.11 -6.32 -0.08
N GLY A 132 -23.00 -6.35 0.66
CA GLY A 132 -22.63 -5.27 1.58
C GLY A 132 -23.28 -5.33 2.96
N GLN A 133 -23.72 -6.51 3.39
CA GLN A 133 -24.26 -6.76 4.73
C GLN A 133 -23.16 -6.82 5.79
N GLN A 134 -23.52 -6.57 7.06
CA GLN A 134 -22.61 -6.76 8.19
C GLN A 134 -22.52 -8.24 8.57
N SER A 135 -21.42 -8.65 9.20
CA SER A 135 -21.23 -10.04 9.64
C SER A 135 -22.34 -10.55 10.55
N LYS A 136 -22.87 -9.69 11.43
CA LYS A 136 -23.98 -10.05 12.35
C LYS A 136 -25.26 -10.38 11.60
N ASP A 137 -25.58 -9.59 10.58
CA ASP A 137 -26.80 -9.75 9.80
C ASP A 137 -26.75 -11.03 8.97
N VAL A 138 -25.59 -11.32 8.36
CA VAL A 138 -25.37 -12.56 7.60
C VAL A 138 -25.52 -13.79 8.51
N VAL A 139 -24.91 -13.76 9.69
CA VAL A 139 -25.01 -14.87 10.66
C VAL A 139 -26.45 -15.05 11.12
N ALA A 140 -27.18 -13.96 11.41
CA ALA A 140 -28.58 -14.02 11.82
C ALA A 140 -29.49 -14.58 10.71
N GLN A 141 -29.26 -14.19 9.45
CA GLN A 141 -30.04 -14.67 8.31
C GLN A 141 -29.78 -16.14 7.97
N VAL A 142 -28.53 -16.61 8.11
CA VAL A 142 -28.16 -17.99 7.78
C VAL A 142 -28.47 -18.97 8.90
N ALA A 143 -28.16 -18.60 10.16
CA ALA A 143 -28.47 -19.45 11.31
C ALA A 143 -29.96 -19.41 11.67
N GLY A 144 -30.62 -18.26 11.47
CA GLY A 144 -31.96 -17.95 11.96
C GLY A 144 -31.91 -17.12 13.25
N GLU A 145 -32.80 -16.14 13.39
CA GLU A 145 -32.80 -15.20 14.52
C GLU A 145 -32.92 -15.91 15.89
N GLY A 146 -33.72 -16.98 15.94
CA GLY A 146 -33.93 -17.83 17.12
C GLY A 146 -32.98 -19.01 17.27
N ALA A 147 -31.93 -19.12 16.45
CA ALA A 147 -30.98 -20.21 16.55
C ALA A 147 -30.16 -20.16 17.84
N ASP A 148 -29.76 -21.33 18.32
CA ASP A 148 -28.89 -21.48 19.48
C ASP A 148 -27.49 -20.87 19.22
N ASP A 149 -26.79 -20.54 20.30
CA ASP A 149 -25.46 -19.92 20.20
C ASP A 149 -24.44 -20.85 19.53
N ALA A 150 -24.64 -22.17 19.63
CA ALA A 150 -23.81 -23.16 18.98
C ALA A 150 -23.93 -23.11 17.44
N ALA A 151 -25.13 -22.99 16.89
CA ALA A 151 -25.33 -22.83 15.45
C ALA A 151 -24.78 -21.50 14.95
N LYS A 152 -25.02 -20.40 15.67
CA LYS A 152 -24.47 -19.07 15.34
C LYS A 152 -22.93 -19.10 15.34
N SER A 153 -22.32 -19.78 16.31
CA SER A 153 -20.86 -19.94 16.38
C SER A 153 -20.31 -20.76 15.21
N LYS A 154 -21.02 -21.80 14.76
CA LYS A 154 -20.62 -22.59 13.58
C LYS A 154 -20.65 -21.74 12.30
N VAL A 155 -21.75 -21.02 12.05
CA VAL A 155 -21.87 -20.12 10.89
C VAL A 155 -20.81 -19.02 10.92
N LEU A 156 -20.51 -18.47 12.11
CA LEU A 156 -19.44 -17.49 12.27
C LEU A 156 -18.06 -18.08 11.94
N ALA A 157 -17.78 -19.32 12.35
CA ALA A 157 -16.54 -20.02 12.02
C ALA A 157 -16.40 -20.23 10.51
N ASP A 158 -17.47 -20.69 9.85
CA ASP A 158 -17.52 -20.85 8.40
C ASP A 158 -17.33 -19.52 7.66
N LEU A 159 -17.97 -18.45 8.14
CA LEU A 159 -17.80 -17.10 7.60
C LEU A 159 -16.35 -16.63 7.72
N ASN A 160 -15.71 -16.82 8.88
CA ASN A 160 -14.32 -16.45 9.09
C ASN A 160 -13.37 -17.27 8.21
N PHE A 161 -13.67 -18.55 8.01
CA PHE A 161 -12.94 -19.39 7.06
C PHE A 161 -13.03 -18.82 5.63
N LEU A 162 -14.23 -18.51 5.14
CA LEU A 162 -14.44 -17.92 3.80
C LEU A 162 -13.75 -16.56 3.62
N ILE A 163 -13.67 -15.74 4.67
CA ILE A 163 -12.93 -14.47 4.65
C ILE A 163 -11.42 -14.70 4.56
N THR A 164 -10.91 -15.67 5.32
CA THR A 164 -9.48 -16.00 5.42
C THR A 164 -8.97 -16.68 4.15
N GLU A 165 -9.79 -17.52 3.51
CA GLU A 165 -9.48 -18.14 2.21
C GLU A 165 -9.59 -17.16 1.04
N GLY A 166 -10.24 -16.02 1.25
CA GLY A 166 -10.36 -14.95 0.25
C GLY A 166 -11.59 -15.01 -0.65
N TYR A 167 -12.53 -15.92 -0.38
CA TYR A 167 -13.83 -15.99 -1.06
C TYR A 167 -14.78 -14.87 -0.66
N ILE A 168 -14.61 -14.30 0.54
CA ILE A 168 -15.36 -13.13 1.01
C ILE A 168 -14.39 -11.99 1.34
N ALA A 169 -14.66 -10.80 0.80
CA ALA A 169 -13.97 -9.58 1.18
C ALA A 169 -14.72 -8.87 2.31
N LYS A 170 -14.00 -8.60 3.41
CA LYS A 170 -14.45 -7.72 4.49
C LYS A 170 -13.83 -6.34 4.29
N LEU A 171 -14.68 -5.33 4.11
CA LEU A 171 -14.26 -3.94 3.98
C LEU A 171 -13.97 -3.30 5.34
N HIS A 172 -13.35 -2.12 5.30
CA HIS A 172 -13.00 -1.34 6.50
C HIS A 172 -14.21 -0.91 7.33
N ASP A 173 -15.39 -0.77 6.72
CA ASP A 173 -16.67 -0.44 7.35
C ASP A 173 -17.42 -1.69 7.88
N GLY A 174 -16.79 -2.87 7.81
CA GLY A 174 -17.36 -4.14 8.27
C GLY A 174 -18.23 -4.86 7.23
N ARG A 175 -18.55 -4.21 6.10
CA ARG A 175 -19.41 -4.80 5.07
C ARG A 175 -18.73 -5.96 4.36
N LEU A 176 -19.50 -7.01 4.10
CA LEU A 176 -19.06 -8.25 3.46
C LEU A 176 -19.49 -8.32 1.99
N PHE A 177 -18.60 -8.89 1.17
CA PHE A 177 -18.85 -9.11 -0.25
C PHE A 177 -18.32 -10.48 -0.66
N ALA A 178 -19.17 -11.32 -1.22
CA ALA A 178 -18.73 -12.55 -1.88
C ALA A 178 -17.97 -12.19 -3.17
N GLN A 179 -16.88 -12.90 -3.46
CA GLN A 179 -16.18 -12.78 -4.73
C GLN A 179 -17.06 -13.34 -5.86
N PRO A 180 -16.99 -12.80 -7.08
CA PRO A 180 -17.81 -13.29 -8.18
C PRO A 180 -17.47 -14.75 -8.51
N ILE A 181 -18.45 -15.43 -9.10
CA ILE A 181 -18.22 -16.73 -9.74
C ILE A 181 -17.50 -16.47 -11.06
N LEU A 182 -16.42 -17.19 -11.33
CA LEU A 182 -15.70 -17.09 -12.60
C LEU A 182 -16.65 -17.49 -13.74
N SER A 183 -16.90 -16.54 -14.66
CA SER A 183 -17.51 -16.87 -15.94
C SER A 183 -16.51 -17.67 -16.79
N SER A 184 -17.02 -18.47 -17.73
CA SER A 184 -16.18 -19.26 -18.65
C SER A 184 -15.11 -18.43 -19.37
N GLN A 185 -15.41 -17.18 -19.72
CA GLN A 185 -14.46 -16.25 -20.34
C GLN A 185 -13.40 -15.71 -19.37
N ALA A 186 -13.75 -15.51 -18.10
CA ALA A 186 -12.79 -15.08 -17.07
C ALA A 186 -11.83 -16.22 -16.67
N LYS A 187 -12.31 -17.47 -16.66
CA LYS A 187 -11.47 -18.66 -16.45
C LYS A 187 -10.39 -18.80 -17.52
N ALA A 188 -10.77 -18.71 -18.79
CA ALA A 188 -9.82 -18.78 -19.90
C ALA A 188 -8.73 -17.70 -19.82
N LYS A 189 -9.03 -16.52 -19.27
CA LYS A 189 -8.06 -15.44 -19.10
C LYS A 189 -7.13 -15.65 -17.90
N GLU A 190 -7.64 -16.12 -16.76
CA GLU A 190 -6.80 -16.46 -15.60
C GLU A 190 -5.90 -17.69 -15.87
N GLU A 191 -6.39 -18.68 -16.63
CA GLU A 191 -5.57 -19.84 -17.03
C GLU A 191 -4.41 -19.39 -17.94
N ALA A 192 -4.69 -18.53 -18.92
CA ALA A 192 -3.65 -17.94 -19.77
C ALA A 192 -2.66 -17.05 -19.00
N GLU A 193 -3.12 -16.21 -18.05
CA GLU A 193 -2.24 -15.34 -17.24
C GLU A 193 -1.39 -16.15 -16.23
N ASN A 194 -1.87 -17.30 -15.74
CA ASN A 194 -1.07 -18.17 -14.87
C ASN A 194 -0.05 -19.01 -15.66
N GLU A 195 -0.37 -19.48 -16.87
CA GLU A 195 0.57 -20.19 -17.76
C GLU A 195 1.77 -19.31 -18.12
N ASP A 196 1.53 -18.06 -18.53
CA ASP A 196 2.56 -17.08 -18.90
C ASP A 196 3.50 -16.75 -17.72
N SER A 197 2.94 -16.70 -16.49
CA SER A 197 3.72 -16.49 -15.27
C SER A 197 4.58 -17.68 -14.82
N SER A 198 4.30 -18.87 -15.36
CA SER A 198 5.02 -20.11 -15.03
C SER A 198 6.13 -20.46 -16.02
N GLU A 199 6.10 -19.88 -17.24
CA GLU A 199 7.16 -20.05 -18.24
C GLU A 199 8.33 -19.07 -18.05
N GLU A 200 8.15 -17.92 -17.39
CA GLU A 200 9.24 -16.97 -17.08
C GLU A 200 10.15 -17.40 -15.89
N THR A 201 9.93 -18.59 -15.29
CA THR A 201 10.77 -19.12 -14.20
C THR A 201 11.42 -20.48 -14.51
N LYS A 202 12.03 -20.62 -15.69
CA LYS A 202 13.01 -21.67 -15.98
C LYS A 202 14.27 -21.13 -16.63
#